data_AF-A0A528J206-F1
#
_entry.id   AF-A0A528J206-F1
#
_cell.length_a   1.000
_cell.length_b   1.000
_cell.length_c   1.000
_cell.angle_alpha   90.00
_cell.angle_beta   90.00
_cell.angle_gamma   90.00
#
_symmetry.space_group_name_H-M   'P 1'
#
loop_
_entity.id
_entity.type
_entity.pdbx_description
1 polymer ?
#
loop_
_entity_poly.entity_id
_entity_poly.type
_entity_poly.pdbx_seq_one_letter_code
_entity_poly.pdbx_strand_id
1 'polypeptide(L)'
;TSFRRVVLPNSMPGVLAAALVVFVPTVGDYVTPALVGGPASTMIGSLIQAQFGKANDWPFGAALAVAVMLVILAVVLVVRSADRRFGSRT
;
A
#
# COMPACT_ATOMS: atom_id res chain seq x y z
N THR A 1 29.29 -13.43 -11.41
CA THR A 1 28.22 -13.90 -10.49
C THR A 1 26.95 -14.20 -11.27
N SER A 2 26.56 -15.48 -11.43
CA SER A 2 25.42 -15.92 -12.25
C SER A 2 24.06 -15.38 -11.76
N PHE A 3 23.91 -15.23 -10.44
CA PHE A 3 22.66 -14.80 -9.78
C PHE A 3 22.07 -13.48 -10.32
N ARG A 4 22.87 -12.43 -10.46
CA ARG A 4 22.40 -11.10 -10.91
C ARG A 4 21.99 -11.04 -12.37
N ARG A 5 22.48 -11.97 -13.21
CA ARG A 5 22.30 -11.90 -14.67
C ARG A 5 21.28 -12.91 -15.21
N VAL A 6 21.04 -14.00 -14.48
CA VAL A 6 20.15 -15.08 -14.92
C VAL A 6 18.96 -15.21 -13.96
N VAL A 7 19.20 -15.38 -12.67
CA VAL A 7 18.14 -15.63 -11.67
C VAL A 7 17.33 -14.36 -11.40
N LEU A 8 18.01 -13.23 -11.16
CA LEU A 8 17.36 -11.97 -10.83
C LEU A 8 16.36 -11.47 -11.90
N PRO A 9 16.69 -11.40 -13.21
CA PRO A 9 15.73 -10.95 -14.21
C PRO A 9 14.58 -11.96 -14.44
N ASN A 10 14.84 -13.27 -14.33
CA ASN A 10 13.81 -14.28 -14.57
C ASN A 10 12.80 -14.39 -13.41
N SER A 11 13.23 -14.08 -12.17
CA SER A 11 12.35 -14.03 -11.00
C SER A 11 11.74 -12.64 -10.74
N MET A 12 12.15 -11.60 -11.47
CA MET A 12 11.69 -10.22 -11.32
C MET A 12 10.15 -10.04 -11.39
N PRO A 13 9.41 -10.68 -12.33
CA PRO A 13 7.95 -10.59 -12.32
C PRO A 13 7.32 -11.21 -11.06
N GLY A 14 7.89 -12.30 -10.53
CA GLY A 14 7.44 -12.91 -9.28
C GLY A 14 7.70 -12.03 -8.05
N VAL A 15 8.86 -11.34 -8.01
CA VAL A 15 9.19 -10.39 -6.93
C VAL A 15 8.25 -9.19 -6.93
N LEU A 16 7.91 -8.66 -8.12
CA LEU A 16 6.95 -7.57 -8.26
C LEU A 16 5.54 -7.98 -7.80
N ALA A 17 5.09 -9.19 -8.17
CA ALA A 17 3.82 -9.73 -7.71
C ALA A 17 3.79 -9.92 -6.19
N ALA A 18 4.85 -10.47 -5.59
CA ALA A 18 4.95 -10.64 -4.14
C ALA A 18 4.98 -9.29 -3.40
N ALA A 19 5.71 -8.30 -3.93
CA ALA A 19 5.76 -6.97 -3.36
C ALA A 19 4.38 -6.29 -3.34
N LEU A 20 3.58 -6.46 -4.39
CA LEU A 20 2.21 -5.97 -4.44
C LEU A 20 1.31 -6.62 -3.38
N VAL A 21 1.39 -7.93 -3.25
CA VAL A 21 0.56 -8.71 -2.30
C VAL A 21 0.85 -8.30 -0.86
N VAL A 22 2.08 -7.92 -0.53
CA VAL A 22 2.46 -7.42 0.81
C VAL A 22 2.15 -5.94 0.99
N PHE A 23 2.29 -5.13 -0.05
CA PHE A 23 2.04 -3.69 0.01
C PHE A 23 0.58 -3.35 0.33
N VAL A 24 -0.38 -4.06 -0.27
CA VAL A 24 -1.82 -3.80 -0.06
C VAL A 24 -2.24 -3.90 1.42
N PRO A 25 -1.99 -5.00 2.15
CA PRO A 25 -2.39 -5.11 3.55
C PRO A 25 -1.55 -4.23 4.48
N THR A 26 -0.27 -4.00 4.19
CA THR A 26 0.59 -3.16 5.05
C THR A 26 0.18 -1.70 5.06
N VAL A 27 -0.33 -1.16 3.94
CA VAL A 27 -0.89 0.20 3.90
C VAL A 27 -2.23 0.28 4.64
N GLY A 28 -2.99 -0.80 4.65
CA GLY A 28 -4.28 -0.88 5.34
C GLY A 28 -4.19 -1.21 6.83
N ASP A 29 -3.05 -1.71 7.32
CA ASP A 29 -2.87 -2.09 8.71
C ASP A 29 -2.56 -0.88 9.60
N TYR A 30 -3.62 -0.23 10.09
CA TYR A 30 -3.52 0.82 11.10
C TYR A 30 -3.81 0.33 12.52
N VAL A 31 -4.33 -0.88 12.66
CA VAL A 31 -4.81 -1.42 13.95
C VAL A 31 -3.64 -1.98 14.76
N THR A 32 -2.78 -2.78 14.15
CA THR A 32 -1.57 -3.31 14.80
C THR A 32 -0.68 -2.21 15.41
N PRO A 33 -0.34 -1.13 14.67
CA PRO A 33 0.45 -0.03 15.22
C PRO A 33 -0.32 0.86 16.19
N ALA A 34 -1.65 0.90 16.16
CA ALA A 34 -2.42 1.62 17.17
C ALA A 34 -2.40 0.92 18.54
N LEU A 35 -2.25 -0.41 18.56
CA LEU A 35 -2.21 -1.22 19.79
C LEU A 35 -0.79 -1.40 20.34
N VAL A 36 0.22 -1.48 19.46
CA VAL A 36 1.63 -1.75 19.83
C VAL A 36 2.49 -0.49 19.77
N GLY A 37 2.09 0.53 19.01
CA GLY A 37 2.82 1.78 18.85
C GLY A 37 2.51 2.81 19.95
N GLY A 38 3.55 3.44 20.50
CA GLY A 38 3.42 4.52 21.47
C GLY A 38 2.76 5.80 20.90
N PRO A 39 2.60 6.87 21.71
CA PRO A 39 1.78 8.06 21.38
C PRO A 39 2.19 8.83 20.11
N ALA A 40 3.35 8.55 19.51
CA ALA A 40 3.81 9.12 18.24
C ALA A 40 3.45 8.27 17.00
N SER A 41 2.84 7.09 17.16
CA SER A 41 2.50 6.19 16.06
C SER A 41 1.15 6.53 15.42
N THR A 42 0.92 7.82 15.16
CA THR A 42 -0.30 8.28 14.49
C THR A 42 -0.25 7.87 13.02
N MET A 43 -0.98 6.81 12.68
CA MET A 43 -1.15 6.38 11.30
C MET A 43 -2.40 7.00 10.67
N ILE A 44 -2.39 7.12 9.35
CA ILE A 44 -3.51 7.67 8.56
C ILE A 44 -4.84 7.00 8.93
N GLY A 45 -4.86 5.69 9.17
CA GLY A 45 -6.07 4.97 9.59
C GLY A 45 -6.58 5.38 10.98
N SER A 46 -5.69 5.65 11.94
CA SER A 46 -6.08 6.16 13.27
C SER A 46 -6.64 7.59 13.21
N LEU A 47 -6.16 8.42 12.26
CA LEU A 47 -6.69 9.75 12.01
C LEU A 47 -8.10 9.69 11.42
N ILE A 48 -8.32 8.81 10.44
CA ILE A 48 -9.67 8.60 9.86
C ILE A 48 -10.65 8.15 10.96
N GLN A 49 -10.25 7.19 11.79
CA GLN A 49 -11.07 6.71 12.91
C GLN A 49 -11.38 7.82 13.92
N ALA A 50 -10.42 8.70 14.21
CA ALA A 50 -10.63 9.85 15.09
C ALA A 50 -11.63 10.86 14.49
N GLN A 51 -11.61 11.09 13.17
CA GLN A 51 -12.55 12.00 12.51
C GLN A 51 -13.98 11.43 12.44
N PHE A 52 -14.14 10.11 12.24
CA PHE A 52 -15.44 9.46 12.31
C PHE A 52 -15.99 9.32 13.74
N GLY A 53 -15.12 9.06 14.73
CA GLY A 53 -15.52 8.78 16.10
C GLY A 53 -15.53 9.98 17.04
N LYS A 54 -14.38 10.67 17.20
CA LYS A 54 -14.23 11.78 18.16
C LYS A 54 -14.76 13.11 17.65
N ALA A 55 -14.61 13.39 16.34
CA ALA A 55 -15.07 14.65 15.76
C ALA A 55 -16.54 14.62 15.32
N ASN A 56 -17.15 13.43 15.14
CA ASN A 56 -18.49 13.27 14.54
C ASN A 56 -18.61 13.95 13.16
N ASP A 57 -17.50 14.13 12.45
CA ASP A 57 -17.45 14.75 11.12
C ASP A 57 -17.42 13.66 10.05
N TRP A 58 -18.54 12.94 9.92
CA TRP A 58 -18.74 11.86 8.95
C TRP A 58 -18.40 12.26 7.50
N PRO A 59 -18.74 13.48 7.01
CA PRO A 59 -18.39 13.90 5.66
C PRO A 59 -16.87 14.04 5.46
N PHE A 60 -16.16 14.55 6.47
CA PHE A 60 -14.71 14.76 6.40
C PHE A 60 -13.96 13.43 6.53
N GLY A 61 -14.41 12.54 7.42
CA GLY A 61 -13.91 11.17 7.50
C GLY A 61 -14.07 10.42 6.18
N ALA A 62 -15.22 10.57 5.51
CA ALA A 62 -15.46 9.94 4.21
C ALA A 62 -14.53 10.49 3.11
N ALA A 63 -14.31 11.81 3.08
CA ALA A 63 -13.38 12.44 2.14
C ALA A 63 -11.94 11.92 2.33
N LEU A 64 -11.47 11.78 3.57
CA LEU A 64 -10.15 11.21 3.87
C LEU A 64 -10.05 9.74 3.46
N ALA A 65 -11.07 8.92 3.74
CA ALA A 65 -11.09 7.51 3.34
C ALA A 65 -11.03 7.35 1.81
N VAL A 66 -11.82 8.15 1.07
CA VAL A 66 -11.80 8.15 -0.40
C VAL A 66 -10.47 8.65 -0.95
N ALA A 67 -9.87 9.69 -0.36
CA ALA A 67 -8.56 10.19 -0.77
C ALA A 67 -7.48 9.10 -0.63
N VAL A 68 -7.45 8.38 0.48
CA VAL A 68 -6.51 7.26 0.69
C VAL A 68 -6.76 6.12 -0.30
N MET A 69 -8.03 5.79 -0.58
CA MET A 69 -8.39 4.80 -1.59
C MET A 69 -7.85 5.16 -2.98
N LEU A 70 -7.92 6.44 -3.38
CA LEU A 70 -7.37 6.92 -4.64
C LEU A 70 -5.84 6.80 -4.70
N VAL A 71 -5.14 7.07 -3.59
CA VAL A 71 -3.68 6.90 -3.52
C VAL A 71 -3.30 5.43 -3.70
N ILE A 72 -3.98 4.50 -3.02
CA ILE A 72 -3.76 3.06 -3.17
C ILE A 72 -4.00 2.63 -4.62
N LEU A 73 -5.10 3.09 -5.24
CA LEU A 73 -5.40 2.81 -6.64
C LEU A 73 -4.30 3.31 -7.57
N ALA A 74 -3.79 4.53 -7.36
CA ALA A 74 -2.69 5.08 -8.15
C ALA A 74 -1.42 4.22 -8.04
N VAL A 75 -1.06 3.77 -6.84
CA VAL A 75 0.10 2.88 -6.65
C VAL A 75 -0.09 1.56 -7.38
N VAL A 76 -1.26 0.92 -7.25
CA VAL A 76 -1.57 -0.33 -7.96
C VAL A 76 -1.49 -0.13 -9.47
N LEU A 77 -2.00 0.98 -10.01
CA LEU A 77 -1.91 1.29 -11.44
C LEU A 77 -0.46 1.50 -11.90
N VAL A 78 0.38 2.18 -11.11
CA VAL A 78 1.81 2.36 -11.40
C VAL A 78 2.52 1.01 -11.46
N VAL A 79 2.33 0.16 -10.45
CA VAL A 79 3.00 -1.15 -10.44
C VAL A 79 2.47 -2.05 -11.55
N ARG A 80 1.16 -2.06 -11.82
CA ARG A 80 0.57 -2.78 -12.96
C ARG A 80 1.11 -2.27 -14.30
N SER A 81 1.36 -0.96 -14.42
CA SER A 81 1.96 -0.38 -15.63
C SER A 81 3.44 -0.75 -15.78
N ALA A 82 4.18 -0.85 -14.67
CA ALA A 82 5.55 -1.33 -14.64
C ALA A 82 5.62 -2.81 -15.04
N ASP A 83 4.73 -3.64 -14.50
CA ASP A 83 4.63 -5.06 -14.81
C ASP A 83 4.37 -5.32 -16.31
N ARG A 84 3.47 -4.53 -16.93
CA ARG A 84 3.26 -4.57 -18.40
C ARG A 84 4.51 -4.22 -19.21
N ARG A 85 5.37 -3.33 -18.72
CA ARG A 85 6.64 -3.00 -19.41
C ARG A 85 7.65 -4.15 -19.35
N PHE A 86 7.60 -4.97 -18.31
CA PHE A 86 8.47 -6.15 -18.18
C PHE A 86 7.91 -7.39 -18.88
N GLY A 87 6.59 -7.57 -18.88
CA GLY A 87 5.91 -8.72 -19.52
C GLY A 87 5.91 -8.72 -21.06
N SER A 88 6.33 -7.64 -21.72
CA SER A 88 6.38 -7.56 -23.20
C SER A 88 7.73 -7.98 -23.80
N ARG A 89 8.66 -8.54 -23.00
CA ARG A 89 10.01 -8.94 -23.44
C ARG A 89 10.30 -10.45 -23.32
N THR A 90 9.27 -11.27 -23.07
CA THR A 90 9.32 -12.73 -23.21
C THR A 90 8.30 -13.19 -24.23
#